data_AF-A0A8J7HNV9-F1
#
_entry.id   AF-A0A8J7HNV9-F1
#
_cell.length_a   1.000
_cell.length_b   1.000
_cell.length_c   1.000
_cell.angle_alpha   90.00
_cell.angle_beta   90.00
_cell.angle_gamma   90.00
#
_symmetry.space_group_name_H-M   'P 1'
#
loop_
_entity.id
_entity.type
_entity.pdbx_description
1 polymer ?
#
loop_
_entity_poly.entity_id
_entity_poly.type
_entity_poly.pdbx_seq_one_letter_code
_entity_poly.pdbx_strand_id
1 'polypeptide(L)' 'MVHTYEVFVDIKEFADLTNNAYQHGTTRYEINAESIQKADGMALVQARSEHPLGTEYDVRVTRLLK' A
#
# COMPACT_ATOMS: atom_id res chain seq x y z
N MET A 1 5.64 15.21 15.74
CA MET A 1 6.02 15.96 14.53
C MET A 1 5.58 15.14 13.33
N VAL A 2 5.07 15.76 12.27
CA VAL A 2 4.62 15.05 11.06
C VAL A 2 5.77 15.00 10.06
N HIS A 3 6.01 13.82 9.50
CA HIS A 3 7.00 13.57 8.48
C HIS A 3 6.37 12.97 7.23
N THR A 4 7.01 13.15 6.09
CA THR A 4 6.63 12.48 4.84
C THR A 4 7.41 11.18 4.72
N TYR A 5 6.70 10.06 4.65
CA TYR A 5 7.26 8.73 4.45
C TYR A 5 7.03 8.28 3.01
N GLU A 6 8.04 7.63 2.43
CA GLU A 6 7.86 6.83 1.23
C GLU A 6 7.43 5.43 1.65
N VAL A 7 6.29 4.99 1.12
CA VAL A 7 5.72 3.68 1.40
C VAL A 7 5.41 2.98 0.08
N PHE A 8 5.88 1.75 -0.07
CA PHE A 8 5.51 0.90 -1.19
C PHE A 8 4.53 -0.15 -0.70
N VAL A 9 3.45 -0.36 -1.45
CA VAL A 9 2.48 -1.41 -1.18
C VAL A 9 2.51 -2.37 -2.36
N ASP A 10 2.91 -3.61 -2.10
CA ASP A 10 2.79 -4.70 -3.04
C ASP A 10 1.37 -5.24 -2.97
N ILE A 11 0.68 -5.26 -4.10
CA ILE A 11 -0.74 -5.58 -4.20
C ILE A 11 -0.90 -6.80 -5.08
N LYS A 12 -1.73 -7.73 -4.62
CA LYS A 12 -2.12 -8.90 -5.39
C LYS A 12 -3.63 -8.87 -5.61
N GLU A 13 -4.02 -8.71 -6.86
CA GLU A 13 -5.42 -8.62 -7.27
C GLU A 13 -5.79 -9.83 -8.13
N PHE A 14 -7.01 -10.33 -7.99
CA PHE A 14 -7.56 -11.34 -8.87
C PHE A 14 -8.70 -10.70 -9.65
N ALA A 15 -8.70 -10.87 -10.98
CA ALA A 15 -9.76 -10.33 -11.83
C ALA A 15 -11.09 -11.07 -11.62
N ASP A 16 -11.05 -12.33 -11.18
CA ASP A 16 -12.21 -13.17 -10.92
C ASP A 16 -11.84 -14.24 -9.87
N LEU A 17 -12.79 -14.63 -9.01
CA LEU A 17 -12.67 -15.73 -8.03
C LEU A 17 -12.54 -17.11 -8.70
N THR A 18 -12.97 -17.25 -9.96
CA THR A 18 -12.91 -18.52 -10.70
C THR A 18 -11.65 -18.69 -11.54
N ASN A 19 -10.82 -17.67 -11.66
CA ASN A 19 -9.62 -17.71 -12.48
C ASN A 19 -8.37 -17.46 -11.63
N ASN A 20 -7.39 -18.37 -11.68
CA ASN A 20 -6.13 -18.25 -10.95
C ASN A 20 -5.19 -17.18 -11.53
N ALA A 21 -5.62 -16.45 -12.57
CA ALA A 21 -4.90 -15.31 -13.11
C ALA A 21 -4.95 -14.14 -12.10
N TYR A 22 -3.83 -13.92 -11.43
CA TYR A 22 -3.63 -12.74 -10.58
C TYR A 22 -2.80 -11.69 -11.30
N GLN A 23 -3.07 -10.43 -10.97
CA GLN A 23 -2.20 -9.31 -11.27
C GLN A 23 -1.43 -8.97 -10.00
N HIS A 24 -0.14 -8.72 -10.17
CA HIS A 24 0.73 -8.26 -9.09
C HIS A 24 1.37 -6.95 -9.51
N GLY A 25 1.30 -5.97 -8.62
CA GLY A 25 1.87 -4.65 -8.85
C GLY A 25 2.34 -4.04 -7.54
N THR A 26 3.26 -3.09 -7.65
CA THR A 26 3.72 -2.31 -6.51
C THR A 26 3.32 -0.86 -6.72
N THR A 27 2.61 -0.27 -5.76
CA THR A 27 2.23 1.14 -5.79
C THR A 27 3.04 1.92 -4.76
N ARG A 28 3.57 3.07 -5.16
CA ARG A 28 4.34 3.98 -4.31
C ARG A 28 3.43 5.09 -3.78
N TYR A 29 3.43 5.28 -2.47
CA TYR A 29 2.71 6.34 -1.76
C TYR A 29 3.68 7.25 -1.02
N GLU A 30 3.35 8.53 -0.97
CA GLU A 30 4.00 9.51 -0.12
C GLU A 30 3.02 9.90 1.00
N ILE A 31 3.27 9.40 2.21
CA ILE A 31 2.34 9.51 3.33
C ILE A 31 2.88 10.46 4.39
N ASN A 32 2.10 11.49 4.69
CA ASN A 32 2.38 12.38 5.81
C ASN A 32 1.83 11.76 7.11
N ALA A 33 2.71 11.37 8.02
CA ALA A 33 2.33 10.73 9.28
C ALA A 33 3.23 11.16 10.43
N GLU A 34 2.76 10.94 11.66
CA GLU A 34 3.54 11.23 12.87
C GLU A 34 4.54 10.12 13.21
N SER A 35 4.37 8.93 12.62
CA SER A 35 5.23 7.78 12.83
C SER A 35 5.15 6.80 11.65
N ILE A 36 6.13 5.89 11.58
CA ILE A 36 6.18 4.81 10.59
C ILE A 36 4.91 3.93 10.67
N GLN A 37 4.45 3.60 11.89
CA GLN A 37 3.26 2.75 12.08
C GLN A 37 1.99 3.42 11.57
N LYS A 38 1.87 4.75 11.72
CA LYS A 38 0.75 5.48 11.12
C LYS A 38 0.88 5.56 9.60
N ALA A 39 2.10 5.76 9.07
CA ALA A 39 2.33 5.79 7.64
C ALA A 39 1.95 4.46 6.97
N ASP A 40 2.30 3.35 7.61
CA ASP A 40 1.95 1.99 7.20
C ASP A 40 0.42 1.80 7.09
N GLY A 41 -0.29 2.08 8.19
CA GLY A 41 -1.75 1.94 8.21
C GLY A 41 -2.46 2.86 7.21
N MET A 42 -1.97 4.08 7.03
CA MET A 42 -2.52 5.02 6.05
C MET A 42 -2.28 4.56 4.60
N ALA A 43 -1.08 4.08 4.29
CA ALA A 43 -0.77 3.51 2.97
C ALA A 43 -1.64 2.29 2.67
N LEU A 44 -1.87 1.42 3.67
CA LEU A 44 -2.76 0.26 3.53
C LEU A 44 -4.20 0.68 3.21
N VAL A 45 -4.74 1.65 3.95
CA VAL A 45 -6.10 2.16 3.72
C VAL A 45 -6.23 2.77 2.33
N GLN A 46 -5.24 3.56 1.91
CA GLN A 46 -5.23 4.16 0.58
C GLN A 46 -5.16 3.08 -0.51
N ALA A 47 -4.24 2.12 -0.39
CA ALA A 47 -4.12 1.01 -1.33
C ALA A 47 -5.41 0.20 -1.46
N ARG A 48 -6.10 -0.09 -0.35
CA ARG A 48 -7.41 -0.79 -0.39
C ARG A 48 -8.51 0.02 -1.07
N SER A 49 -8.46 1.35 -0.98
CA SER A 49 -9.43 2.21 -1.66
C SER A 49 -9.17 2.28 -3.17
N GLU A 50 -7.90 2.28 -3.58
CA GLU A 50 -7.51 2.36 -5.00
C GLU A 50 -7.60 0.99 -5.71
N HIS A 51 -7.40 -0.09 -4.95
CA HIS A 51 -7.38 -1.47 -5.44
C HIS A 51 -8.42 -2.34 -4.71
N PRO A 52 -9.74 -2.07 -4.86
CA PRO A 52 -10.77 -2.75 -4.06
C PRO A 52 -10.87 -4.27 -4.31
N LEU A 53 -10.28 -4.77 -5.40
CA LEU A 53 -10.19 -6.20 -5.73
C LEU A 53 -8.90 -6.85 -5.19
N GLY A 54 -8.04 -6.09 -4.51
CA GLY A 54 -6.84 -6.59 -3.88
C GLY A 54 -7.17 -7.57 -2.76
N THR A 55 -6.59 -8.76 -2.87
CA THR A 55 -6.72 -9.86 -1.92
C THR A 55 -5.61 -9.87 -0.88
N GLU A 56 -4.45 -9.31 -1.22
CA GLU A 56 -3.28 -9.21 -0.38
C GLU A 56 -2.61 -7.85 -0.60
N TYR A 57 -2.13 -7.26 0.49
CA TYR A 57 -1.42 -5.99 0.52
C TYR A 57 -0.25 -6.14 1.47
N ASP A 58 0.97 -6.05 0.95
CA ASP A 58 2.18 -6.04 1.76
C ASP A 58 2.79 -4.65 1.75
N VAL A 59 2.88 -4.03 2.92
CA VAL A 59 3.25 -2.63 3.09
C VAL A 59 4.70 -2.54 3.56
N ARG A 60 5.49 -1.71 2.87
CA ARG A 60 6.90 -1.48 3.17
C ARG A 60 7.18 0.01 3.22
N VAL A 61 7.40 0.53 4.42
CA VAL A 61 7.89 1.90 4.64
C VAL A 61 9.40 1.92 4.40
N THR A 62 9.87 2.58 3.35
CA THR A 62 11.28 2.51 2.92
C THR A 62 12.15 3.62 3.49
N ARG A 63 11.67 4.86 3.49
CA ARG A 63 12.45 6.02 3.93
C ARG A 63 11.61 7.18 4.42
N LEU A 64 12.19 7.97 5.32
CA LEU A 64 11.74 9.31 5.65
C LEU A 64 12.19 10.24 4.51
N LEU A 65 11.24 10.88 3.82
CA LEU A 65 11.55 11.85 2.77
C LEU A 65 11.83 13.23 3.37
N LYS A 66 11.01 13.68 4.33
CA LYS A 66 11.08 14.99 4.99
C LYS A 66 10.53 14.96 6.41
#